data_AF-A0A328SNQ3-F1
#
_entry.id   AF-A0A328SNQ3-F1
#
_cell.length_a   1.000
_cell.length_b   1.000
_cell.length_c   1.000
_cell.angle_alpha   90.00
_cell.angle_beta   90.00
_cell.angle_gamma   90.00
#
_symmetry.space_group_name_H-M   'P 1'
#
loop_
_entity.id
_entity.type
_entity.pdbx_description
1 polymer ?
#
loop_
_entity_poly.entity_id
_entity_poly.type
_entity_poly.pdbx_seq_one_letter_code
_entity_poly.pdbx_strand_id
1 'polypeptide(L)'
;MLEESLNKEWKMDFFEIFSRQENTREDLEKADKLKFEHFPPVVAKFYTDTDNVDVDELCTSKIKLRKAKLSKNYNGDIIKINYEKLIKEQLNNVTGQQIENLKLEDPNFLKDDEKDIIEKADFPFIKLMTLVYSKDTGEMTSDDQIKWKNTMNGFINQQIIFVLVNTYFTMKLYQDNIYTQTFQTPYNKIHTWKKYANDHEGICLTYDFKEISQINAYHLSKLFPVVYSSHELSRDDFSYDIYNAYCASLIKIDDDINDEDNGWEYIYSYKYDEKEYSILDRILQPAYEKVMNHPKILEKTNKDYLSMDGQYLEYDYKSIISEVVNLLESREIFDLIKDDLENVYSITDDEIEVNFLKPEALYLGLNFPEDKIEQYNTLATKNDVKIFRIKEGNGILYKSLI
;
A
#
# COMPACT_ATOMS: atom_id res chain seq x y z
N MET A 1 7.49 -13.97 -14.85
CA MET A 1 6.41 -13.33 -15.65
C MET A 1 5.10 -14.00 -15.29
N LEU A 2 4.08 -13.21 -14.93
CA LEU A 2 2.76 -13.70 -14.57
C LEU A 2 2.14 -14.52 -15.71
N GLU A 3 1.56 -15.67 -15.38
CA GLU A 3 0.98 -16.58 -16.37
C GLU A 3 -0.30 -15.97 -16.99
N GLU A 4 -0.24 -15.64 -18.28
CA GLU A 4 -1.37 -15.14 -19.07
C GLU A 4 -2.51 -16.18 -19.16
N SER A 5 -2.20 -17.47 -19.05
CA SER A 5 -3.22 -18.53 -19.00
C SER A 5 -4.08 -18.48 -17.72
N LEU A 6 -3.55 -17.93 -16.63
CA LEU A 6 -4.27 -17.79 -15.35
C LEU A 6 -5.03 -16.46 -15.27
N ASN A 7 -4.57 -15.44 -15.98
CA ASN A 7 -5.06 -14.07 -15.84
C ASN A 7 -5.51 -13.49 -17.18
N LYS A 8 -6.77 -13.07 -17.25
CA LYS A 8 -7.30 -12.32 -18.38
C LYS A 8 -6.48 -11.05 -18.63
N GLU A 9 -6.21 -10.74 -19.90
CA GLU A 9 -5.39 -9.59 -20.35
C GLU A 9 -5.75 -8.28 -19.65
N TRP A 10 -7.04 -7.96 -19.54
CA TRP A 10 -7.50 -6.72 -18.89
C TRP A 10 -7.10 -6.60 -17.41
N LYS A 11 -6.95 -7.72 -16.67
CA LYS A 11 -6.50 -7.70 -15.28
C LYS A 11 -5.03 -7.34 -15.20
N MET A 12 -4.24 -7.88 -16.13
CA MET A 12 -2.82 -7.63 -16.25
C MET A 12 -2.59 -6.16 -16.63
N ASP A 13 -3.32 -5.66 -17.62
CA ASP A 13 -3.30 -4.24 -18.00
C ASP A 13 -3.70 -3.33 -16.85
N PHE A 14 -4.78 -3.67 -16.13
CA PHE A 14 -5.21 -2.92 -14.96
C PHE A 14 -4.12 -2.88 -13.89
N PHE A 15 -3.56 -4.04 -13.53
CA PHE A 15 -2.55 -4.16 -12.49
C PHE A 15 -1.28 -3.42 -12.86
N GLU A 16 -0.81 -3.55 -14.11
CA GLU A 16 0.36 -2.84 -14.61
C GLU A 16 0.18 -1.33 -14.53
N ILE A 17 -0.94 -0.79 -15.06
CA ILE A 17 -1.22 0.63 -14.93
C ILE A 17 -1.26 1.03 -13.46
N PHE A 18 -2.06 0.34 -12.64
CA PHE A 18 -2.26 0.71 -11.23
C PHE A 18 -0.98 0.63 -10.37
N SER A 19 -0.04 -0.22 -10.74
CA SER A 19 1.22 -0.43 -10.01
C SER A 19 2.28 0.65 -10.26
N ARG A 20 2.21 1.35 -11.39
CA ARG A 20 3.23 2.31 -11.83
C ARG A 20 3.18 3.60 -11.02
N GLN A 21 4.33 4.25 -10.90
CA GLN A 21 4.51 5.47 -10.10
C GLN A 21 3.92 6.73 -10.75
N GLU A 22 3.92 6.77 -12.09
CA GLU A 22 3.62 7.97 -12.88
C GLU A 22 2.41 7.76 -13.76
N ASN A 23 1.31 7.32 -13.14
CA ASN A 23 0.06 7.23 -13.87
C ASN A 23 -0.42 8.65 -14.16
N THR A 24 -0.48 9.00 -15.44
CA THR A 24 -1.16 10.22 -15.86
C THR A 24 -2.65 10.09 -15.49
N ARG A 25 -3.34 11.22 -15.45
CA ARG A 25 -4.80 11.19 -15.30
C ARG A 25 -5.46 10.27 -16.33
N GLU A 26 -4.96 10.27 -17.56
CA GLU A 26 -5.46 9.42 -18.65
C GLU A 26 -5.22 7.93 -18.36
N ASP A 27 -4.07 7.57 -17.79
CA ASP A 27 -3.78 6.18 -17.39
C ASP A 27 -4.72 5.71 -16.28
N LEU A 28 -4.94 6.54 -15.26
CA LEU A 28 -5.87 6.21 -14.17
C LEU A 28 -7.31 6.08 -14.69
N GLU A 29 -7.74 6.97 -15.58
CA GLU A 29 -9.05 6.87 -16.24
C GLU A 29 -9.16 5.59 -17.09
N LYS A 30 -8.07 5.16 -17.75
CA LYS A 30 -8.01 3.88 -18.48
C LYS A 30 -8.13 2.69 -17.53
N ALA A 31 -7.41 2.69 -16.41
CA ALA A 31 -7.50 1.63 -15.41
C ALA A 31 -8.91 1.55 -14.81
N ASP A 32 -9.52 2.68 -14.47
CA ASP A 32 -10.89 2.71 -14.00
C ASP A 32 -11.84 2.16 -15.07
N LYS A 33 -11.69 2.57 -16.33
CA LYS A 33 -12.51 2.04 -17.43
C LYS A 33 -12.41 0.51 -17.56
N LEU A 34 -11.19 -0.04 -17.54
CA LEU A 34 -10.96 -1.49 -17.58
C LEU A 34 -11.66 -2.19 -16.40
N LYS A 35 -11.52 -1.63 -15.20
CA LYS A 35 -12.22 -2.15 -14.02
C LYS A 35 -13.74 -2.13 -14.22
N PHE A 36 -14.32 -0.99 -14.62
CA PHE A 36 -15.77 -0.82 -14.78
C PHE A 36 -16.37 -1.72 -15.87
N GLU A 37 -15.71 -1.87 -17.02
CA GLU A 37 -16.17 -2.72 -18.13
C GLU A 37 -16.25 -4.20 -17.74
N HIS A 38 -15.42 -4.61 -16.78
CA HIS A 38 -15.31 -6.00 -16.33
C HIS A 38 -15.89 -6.24 -14.92
N PHE A 39 -16.36 -5.19 -14.23
CA PHE A 39 -16.89 -5.31 -12.89
C PHE A 39 -18.24 -6.06 -12.91
N PRO A 40 -18.41 -7.11 -12.09
CA PRO A 40 -19.65 -7.87 -12.06
C PRO A 40 -20.78 -7.05 -11.42
N PRO A 41 -22.04 -7.23 -11.86
CA PRO A 41 -23.18 -6.53 -11.24
C PRO A 41 -23.43 -6.95 -9.79
N VAL A 42 -22.85 -8.08 -9.36
CA VAL A 42 -22.98 -8.62 -8.00
C VAL A 42 -21.66 -9.27 -7.61
N VAL A 43 -21.17 -8.96 -6.40
CA VAL A 43 -20.03 -9.64 -5.78
C VAL A 43 -20.49 -10.50 -4.60
N ALA A 44 -19.79 -11.60 -4.34
CA ALA A 44 -20.17 -12.54 -3.29
C ALA A 44 -19.07 -12.74 -2.24
N LYS A 45 -19.47 -12.79 -0.97
CA LYS A 45 -18.63 -13.21 0.15
C LYS A 45 -19.10 -14.59 0.61
N PHE A 46 -18.19 -15.55 0.57
CA PHE A 46 -18.46 -16.92 0.99
C PHE A 46 -17.99 -17.15 2.43
N TYR A 47 -18.70 -18.02 3.15
CA TYR A 47 -18.37 -18.45 4.49
C TYR A 47 -18.39 -19.98 4.52
N THR A 48 -17.26 -20.57 4.90
CA THR A 48 -17.07 -22.03 4.97
C THR A 48 -17.48 -22.62 6.30
N ASP A 49 -17.21 -21.91 7.40
CA ASP A 49 -17.48 -22.34 8.76
C ASP A 49 -18.78 -21.70 9.26
N THR A 50 -19.88 -22.43 9.16
CA THR A 50 -21.21 -21.95 9.57
C THR A 50 -21.47 -22.10 11.06
N ASP A 51 -20.57 -22.72 11.82
CA ASP A 51 -20.69 -22.88 13.27
C ASP A 51 -20.13 -21.66 14.00
N ASN A 52 -19.07 -21.05 13.46
CA ASN A 52 -18.38 -19.90 14.07
C ASN A 52 -18.78 -18.55 13.50
N VAL A 53 -19.74 -18.51 12.57
CA VAL A 53 -20.26 -17.26 12.03
C VAL A 53 -21.25 -16.64 13.00
N ASP A 54 -21.00 -15.38 13.38
CA ASP A 54 -22.01 -14.59 14.08
C ASP A 54 -23.16 -14.28 13.11
N VAL A 55 -24.24 -15.02 13.30
CA VAL A 55 -25.43 -14.96 12.45
C VAL A 55 -26.06 -13.56 12.50
N ASP A 56 -26.03 -12.86 13.64
CA ASP A 56 -26.62 -11.52 13.75
C ASP A 56 -25.84 -10.47 12.94
N GLU A 57 -24.55 -10.68 12.69
CA GLU A 57 -23.71 -9.76 11.92
C GLU A 57 -23.87 -9.91 10.39
N LEU A 58 -24.28 -11.10 9.91
CA LEU A 58 -24.30 -11.43 8.47
C LEU A 58 -25.11 -10.45 7.63
N CYS A 59 -26.23 -9.96 8.15
CA CYS A 59 -27.17 -9.10 7.41
C CYS A 59 -26.97 -7.61 7.70
N THR A 60 -25.92 -7.24 8.43
CA THR A 60 -25.62 -5.84 8.75
C THR A 60 -25.02 -5.09 7.56
N SER A 61 -25.07 -3.76 7.58
CA SER A 61 -24.40 -2.90 6.59
C SER A 61 -22.93 -2.68 6.94
N LYS A 62 -22.25 -3.75 7.36
CA LYS A 62 -20.87 -3.70 7.81
C LYS A 62 -20.11 -4.90 7.28
N ILE A 63 -18.79 -4.76 7.24
CA ILE A 63 -17.91 -5.85 6.84
C ILE A 63 -16.68 -5.87 7.75
N LYS A 64 -16.33 -7.07 8.18
CA LYS A 64 -15.05 -7.35 8.83
C LYS A 64 -13.96 -7.43 7.78
N LEU A 65 -12.91 -6.66 7.98
CA LEU A 65 -11.69 -6.66 7.19
C LEU A 65 -10.53 -7.09 8.07
N ARG A 66 -9.53 -7.74 7.48
CA ARG A 66 -8.32 -8.17 8.19
C ARG A 66 -7.10 -7.46 7.62
N LYS A 67 -6.09 -7.20 8.44
CA LYS A 67 -4.80 -6.68 7.96
C LYS A 67 -4.26 -7.53 6.81
N ALA A 68 -3.96 -6.89 5.69
CA ALA A 68 -3.53 -7.54 4.46
C ALA A 68 -2.27 -8.38 4.70
N LYS A 69 -1.31 -7.85 5.47
CA LYS A 69 -0.04 -8.51 5.80
C LYS A 69 -0.18 -9.86 6.53
N LEU A 70 -1.34 -10.14 7.12
CA LEU A 70 -1.63 -11.42 7.78
C LEU A 70 -2.14 -12.48 6.80
N SER A 71 -2.47 -12.08 5.57
CA SER A 71 -2.79 -13.00 4.49
C SER A 71 -1.52 -13.74 4.07
N LYS A 72 -1.62 -15.07 3.91
CA LYS A 72 -0.55 -15.89 3.34
C LYS A 72 -0.16 -15.50 1.91
N ASN A 73 -1.03 -14.75 1.22
CA ASN A 73 -0.79 -14.30 -0.16
C ASN A 73 -0.15 -12.91 -0.22
N TYR A 74 -0.05 -12.22 0.92
CA TYR A 74 0.54 -10.88 0.94
C TYR A 74 2.04 -10.98 0.71
N ASN A 75 2.51 -10.23 -0.29
CA ASN A 75 3.92 -10.18 -0.60
C ASN A 75 4.38 -8.72 -0.72
N GLY A 76 4.99 -8.21 0.34
CA GLY A 76 5.51 -6.85 0.40
C GLY A 76 6.81 -6.66 -0.39
N ASP A 77 7.52 -7.74 -0.72
CA ASP A 77 8.85 -7.67 -1.33
C ASP A 77 8.79 -7.25 -2.80
N ILE A 78 7.64 -7.42 -3.46
CA ILE A 78 7.41 -6.91 -4.81
C ILE A 78 7.36 -5.37 -4.86
N ILE A 79 7.11 -4.70 -3.72
CA ILE A 79 6.97 -3.24 -3.67
C ILE A 79 8.36 -2.60 -3.69
N LYS A 80 8.57 -1.66 -4.61
CA LYS A 80 9.73 -0.79 -4.67
C LYS A 80 9.37 0.60 -4.15
N ILE A 81 10.20 1.14 -3.27
CA ILE A 81 10.08 2.52 -2.79
C ILE A 81 11.04 3.38 -3.60
N ASN A 82 10.53 4.44 -4.24
CA ASN A 82 11.38 5.41 -4.93
C ASN A 82 11.89 6.46 -3.94
N TYR A 83 12.91 6.08 -3.16
CA TYR A 83 13.52 6.96 -2.18
C TYR A 83 14.07 8.24 -2.81
N GLU A 84 14.67 8.17 -4.00
CA GLU A 84 15.22 9.36 -4.67
C GLU A 84 14.14 10.42 -4.93
N LYS A 85 13.01 10.04 -5.52
CA LYS A 85 11.89 10.97 -5.77
C LYS A 85 11.35 11.54 -4.47
N LEU A 86 11.11 10.69 -3.46
CA LEU A 86 10.55 11.12 -2.18
C LEU A 86 11.47 12.10 -1.44
N ILE A 87 12.78 11.86 -1.43
CA ILE A 87 13.74 12.78 -0.82
C ILE A 87 13.77 14.10 -1.58
N LYS A 88 13.80 14.07 -2.92
CA LYS A 88 13.75 15.28 -3.74
C LYS A 88 12.51 16.11 -3.42
N GLU A 89 11.33 15.50 -3.39
CA GLU A 89 10.07 16.18 -3.06
C GLU A 89 10.08 16.77 -1.64
N GLN A 90 10.50 16.01 -0.64
CA GLN A 90 10.55 16.50 0.75
C GLN A 90 11.58 17.61 0.94
N LEU A 91 12.80 17.43 0.44
CA LEU A 91 13.87 18.43 0.57
C LEU A 91 13.63 19.66 -0.31
N ASN A 92 12.84 19.57 -1.39
CA ASN A 92 12.41 20.76 -2.14
C ASN A 92 11.54 21.69 -1.28
N ASN A 93 10.64 21.15 -0.46
CA ASN A 93 9.88 21.96 0.49
C ASN A 93 10.80 22.65 1.51
N VAL A 94 11.82 21.94 2.01
CA VAL A 94 12.85 22.50 2.88
C VAL A 94 13.67 23.58 2.15
N THR A 95 13.99 23.38 0.87
CA THR A 95 14.73 24.34 0.04
C THR A 95 14.00 25.67 -0.04
N GLY A 96 12.68 25.67 -0.24
CA GLY A 96 11.86 26.87 -0.23
C GLY A 96 11.99 27.66 1.09
N GLN A 97 11.89 26.96 2.23
CA GLN A 97 12.05 27.57 3.55
C GLN A 97 13.46 28.14 3.77
N GLN A 98 14.51 27.43 3.32
CA GLN A 98 15.88 27.92 3.43
C GLN A 98 16.13 29.16 2.57
N ILE A 99 15.56 29.22 1.36
CA ILE A 99 15.61 30.41 0.51
C ILE A 99 14.91 31.60 1.19
N GLU A 100 13.78 31.37 1.85
CA GLU A 100 13.09 32.43 2.61
C GLU A 100 13.92 32.93 3.80
N ASN A 101 14.55 32.02 4.56
CA ASN A 101 15.43 32.38 5.67
C ASN A 101 16.64 33.20 5.19
N LEU A 102 17.31 32.77 4.13
CA LEU A 102 18.44 33.50 3.55
C LEU A 102 18.04 34.90 3.10
N LYS A 103 16.84 35.09 2.54
CA LYS A 103 16.32 36.42 2.16
C LYS A 103 16.06 37.32 3.37
N LEU A 104 15.72 36.76 4.53
CA LEU A 104 15.53 37.53 5.77
C LEU A 104 16.87 38.00 6.34
N GLU A 105 17.92 37.17 6.24
CA GLU A 105 19.27 37.50 6.70
C GLU A 105 19.97 38.48 5.75
N ASP A 106 19.93 38.21 4.45
CA ASP A 106 20.42 39.11 3.40
C ASP A 106 19.49 39.04 2.17
N PRO A 107 18.66 40.08 1.93
CA PRO A 107 17.74 40.13 0.79
C PRO A 107 18.40 40.00 -0.58
N ASN A 108 19.70 40.29 -0.68
CA ASN A 108 20.46 40.23 -1.93
C ASN A 108 21.34 38.97 -2.04
N PHE A 109 21.24 38.05 -1.08
CA PHE A 109 22.07 36.85 -1.06
C PHE A 109 21.91 36.01 -2.33
N LEU A 110 20.68 35.82 -2.84
CA LEU A 110 20.39 35.11 -4.08
C LEU A 110 19.87 36.04 -5.18
N LYS A 111 20.57 36.05 -6.31
CA LYS A 111 20.10 36.69 -7.54
C LYS A 111 19.02 35.85 -8.22
N ASP A 112 18.24 36.47 -9.10
CA ASP A 112 17.12 35.79 -9.77
C ASP A 112 17.57 34.68 -10.72
N ASP A 113 18.71 34.84 -11.39
CA ASP A 113 19.33 33.80 -12.22
C ASP A 113 19.78 32.58 -11.38
N GLU A 114 20.27 32.81 -10.16
CA GLU A 114 20.67 31.75 -9.24
C GLU A 114 19.46 30.97 -8.69
N LYS A 115 18.34 31.63 -8.45
CA LYS A 115 17.07 30.96 -8.08
C LYS A 115 16.59 30.05 -9.20
N ASP A 116 16.61 30.54 -10.43
CA ASP A 116 16.26 29.77 -11.62
C ASP A 116 17.15 28.53 -11.80
N ILE A 117 18.45 28.65 -11.49
CA ILE A 117 19.40 27.52 -11.51
C ILE A 117 19.07 26.49 -10.43
N ILE A 118 18.70 26.93 -9.22
CA ILE A 118 18.33 26.04 -8.12
C ILE A 118 17.05 25.28 -8.46
N GLU A 119 16.01 25.97 -8.93
CA GLU A 119 14.71 25.37 -9.27
C GLU A 119 14.80 24.35 -10.41
N LYS A 120 15.71 24.57 -11.36
CA LYS A 120 15.94 23.67 -12.51
C LYS A 120 16.94 22.56 -12.22
N ALA A 121 17.60 22.56 -11.06
CA ALA A 121 18.55 21.53 -10.70
C ALA A 121 17.84 20.19 -10.47
N ASP A 122 18.52 19.08 -10.76
CA ASP A 122 18.01 17.74 -10.47
C ASP A 122 17.79 17.52 -8.96
N PHE A 123 18.56 18.23 -8.13
CA PHE A 123 18.42 18.23 -6.68
C PHE A 123 18.55 19.66 -6.13
N PRO A 124 17.44 20.43 -6.10
CA PRO A 124 17.44 21.85 -5.71
C PRO A 124 18.08 22.12 -4.35
N PHE A 125 17.80 21.28 -3.35
CA PHE A 125 18.39 21.42 -2.01
C PHE A 125 19.93 21.38 -2.03
N ILE A 126 20.51 20.35 -2.66
CA ILE A 126 21.97 20.22 -2.79
C ILE A 126 22.54 21.40 -3.57
N LYS A 127 21.85 21.86 -4.62
CA LYS A 127 22.29 23.00 -5.42
C LYS A 127 22.32 24.29 -4.61
N LEU A 128 21.31 24.53 -3.76
CA LEU A 128 21.30 25.65 -2.84
C LEU A 128 22.49 25.57 -1.86
N MET A 129 22.68 24.42 -1.21
CA MET A 129 23.75 24.26 -0.21
C MET A 129 25.15 24.43 -0.80
N THR A 130 25.39 23.93 -2.01
CA THR A 130 26.67 24.10 -2.71
C THR A 130 26.90 25.54 -3.17
N LEU A 131 25.84 26.28 -3.52
CA LEU A 131 25.94 27.71 -3.86
C LEU A 131 26.25 28.56 -2.62
N VAL A 132 25.61 28.27 -1.48
CA VAL A 132 25.92 28.91 -0.19
C VAL A 132 27.39 28.71 0.15
N TYR A 133 27.89 27.48 0.05
CA TYR A 133 29.30 27.19 0.24
C TYR A 133 30.21 28.07 -0.62
N SER A 134 29.96 28.13 -1.93
CA SER A 134 30.84 28.88 -2.85
C SER A 134 30.87 30.38 -2.56
N LYS A 135 29.77 30.95 -2.05
CA LYS A 135 29.70 32.36 -1.68
C LYS A 135 30.40 32.66 -0.36
N ASP A 136 30.18 31.84 0.66
CA ASP A 136 30.76 32.05 1.98
C ASP A 136 32.27 31.80 2.00
N THR A 137 32.77 30.92 1.13
CA THR A 137 34.17 30.46 1.16
C THR A 137 35.13 31.24 0.27
N GLY A 138 34.64 32.20 -0.52
CA GLY A 138 35.44 32.89 -1.54
C GLY A 138 36.67 33.62 -1.00
N GLU A 139 36.63 34.07 0.26
CA GLU A 139 37.73 34.78 0.93
C GLU A 139 38.41 33.95 2.05
N MET A 140 37.99 32.69 2.24
CA MET A 140 38.49 31.82 3.31
C MET A 140 39.85 31.20 2.97
N THR A 141 40.61 30.80 4.01
CA THR A 141 41.82 29.99 3.83
C THR A 141 41.47 28.57 3.38
N SER A 142 42.39 27.87 2.70
CA SER A 142 42.14 26.49 2.25
C SER A 142 41.77 25.53 3.39
N ASP A 143 42.34 25.72 4.59
CA ASP A 143 42.01 24.91 5.76
C ASP A 143 40.57 25.19 6.25
N ASP A 144 40.13 26.44 6.20
CA ASP A 144 38.77 26.83 6.59
C ASP A 144 37.74 26.39 5.54
N GLN A 145 38.10 26.42 4.26
CA GLN A 145 37.30 25.85 3.18
C GLN A 145 37.06 24.35 3.38
N ILE A 146 38.12 23.58 3.72
CA ILE A 146 38.00 22.15 4.00
C ILE A 146 37.10 21.90 5.22
N LYS A 147 37.25 22.67 6.29
CA LYS A 147 36.36 22.56 7.46
C LYS A 147 34.91 22.85 7.10
N TRP A 148 34.65 23.93 6.35
CA TRP A 148 33.31 24.29 5.92
C TRP A 148 32.70 23.23 5.01
N LYS A 149 33.49 22.66 4.10
CA LYS A 149 33.08 21.55 3.23
C LYS A 149 32.66 20.35 4.06
N ASN A 150 33.45 19.97 5.06
CA ASN A 150 33.13 18.83 5.93
C ASN A 150 31.86 19.08 6.76
N THR A 151 31.68 20.30 7.27
CA THR A 151 30.44 20.70 7.96
C THR A 151 29.23 20.62 7.03
N MET A 152 29.37 21.14 5.80
CA MET A 152 28.32 21.13 4.78
C MET A 152 27.94 19.69 4.38
N ASN A 153 28.94 18.83 4.16
CA ASN A 153 28.74 17.42 3.89
C ASN A 153 27.95 16.75 5.03
N GLY A 154 28.36 16.95 6.28
CA GLY A 154 27.65 16.41 7.44
C GLY A 154 26.20 16.88 7.53
N PHE A 155 25.95 18.16 7.27
CA PHE A 155 24.59 18.71 7.26
C PHE A 155 23.71 18.10 6.16
N ILE A 156 24.20 18.04 4.91
CA ILE A 156 23.45 17.42 3.79
C ILE A 156 23.19 15.94 4.09
N ASN A 157 24.18 15.20 4.59
CA ASN A 157 24.04 13.81 4.98
C ASN A 157 22.94 13.62 6.03
N GLN A 158 22.91 14.47 7.06
CA GLN A 158 21.89 14.41 8.11
C GLN A 158 20.48 14.60 7.55
N GLN A 159 20.28 15.57 6.67
CA GLN A 159 18.96 15.81 6.05
C GLN A 159 18.51 14.62 5.19
N ILE A 160 19.40 14.07 4.37
CA ILE A 160 19.07 12.93 3.50
C ILE A 160 18.79 11.68 4.34
N ILE A 161 19.64 11.37 5.32
CA ILE A 161 19.46 10.20 6.21
C ILE A 161 18.15 10.34 7.00
N PHE A 162 17.86 11.52 7.54
CA PHE A 162 16.62 11.77 8.26
C PHE A 162 15.39 11.44 7.40
N VAL A 163 15.36 11.94 6.16
CA VAL A 163 14.25 11.66 5.23
C VAL A 163 14.18 10.16 4.90
N LEU A 164 15.31 9.52 4.61
CA LEU A 164 15.36 8.08 4.31
C LEU A 164 14.77 7.22 5.43
N VAL A 165 15.20 7.47 6.67
CA VAL A 165 14.71 6.75 7.85
C VAL A 165 13.22 7.04 8.06
N ASN A 166 12.79 8.29 7.92
CA ASN A 166 11.38 8.66 8.05
C ASN A 166 10.50 7.99 6.98
N THR A 167 10.94 7.98 5.72
CA THR A 167 10.26 7.29 4.63
C THR A 167 10.19 5.79 4.89
N TYR A 168 11.26 5.17 5.39
CA TYR A 168 11.27 3.75 5.75
C TYR A 168 10.17 3.42 6.77
N PHE A 169 10.10 4.14 7.89
CA PHE A 169 9.06 3.92 8.90
C PHE A 169 7.65 4.25 8.38
N THR A 170 7.51 5.34 7.63
CA THR A 170 6.23 5.72 7.00
C THR A 170 5.70 4.61 6.10
N MET A 171 6.56 4.00 5.28
CA MET A 171 6.16 2.90 4.40
C MET A 171 5.81 1.63 5.18
N LYS A 172 6.51 1.32 6.27
CA LYS A 172 6.16 0.21 7.17
C LYS A 172 4.79 0.39 7.82
N LEU A 173 4.45 1.61 8.25
CA LEU A 173 3.13 1.95 8.79
C LEU A 173 2.05 1.91 7.71
N TYR A 174 2.33 2.45 6.53
CA TYR A 174 1.38 2.45 5.42
C TYR A 174 1.02 1.01 5.02
N GLN A 175 2.00 0.12 4.90
CA GLN A 175 1.78 -1.29 4.59
C GLN A 175 1.00 -2.03 5.70
N ASP A 176 1.22 -1.69 6.98
CA ASP A 176 0.49 -2.29 8.11
C ASP A 176 -1.00 -1.93 8.13
N ASN A 177 -1.33 -0.70 7.72
CA ASN A 177 -2.69 -0.15 7.79
C ASN A 177 -3.57 -0.48 6.58
N ILE A 178 -3.15 -1.42 5.74
CA ILE A 178 -3.97 -1.93 4.64
C ILE A 178 -4.80 -3.08 5.19
N TYR A 179 -6.11 -2.94 5.15
CA TYR A 179 -7.08 -3.97 5.51
C TYR A 179 -7.81 -4.44 4.28
N THR A 180 -8.04 -5.75 4.18
CA THR A 180 -8.70 -6.32 3.02
C THR A 180 -9.75 -7.36 3.35
N GLN A 181 -10.60 -7.60 2.34
CA GLN A 181 -11.54 -8.69 2.29
C GLN A 181 -11.77 -9.09 0.85
N THR A 182 -11.54 -10.37 0.55
CA THR A 182 -11.78 -10.92 -0.79
C THR A 182 -13.24 -11.25 -1.00
N PHE A 183 -13.73 -10.98 -2.20
CA PHE A 183 -15.00 -11.40 -2.76
C PHE A 183 -14.75 -12.28 -3.99
N GLN A 184 -15.70 -13.16 -4.29
CA GLN A 184 -15.60 -14.09 -5.41
C GLN A 184 -16.77 -13.92 -6.37
N THR A 185 -16.49 -14.10 -7.64
CA THR A 185 -17.47 -14.15 -8.72
C THR A 185 -17.05 -15.15 -9.79
N PRO A 186 -18.01 -15.73 -10.54
CA PRO A 186 -19.45 -15.65 -10.32
C PRO A 186 -19.92 -16.64 -9.24
N TYR A 187 -20.96 -16.26 -8.48
CA TYR A 187 -21.48 -17.09 -7.37
C TYR A 187 -22.46 -18.19 -7.81
N ASN A 188 -22.79 -18.28 -9.10
CA ASN A 188 -23.75 -19.25 -9.64
C ASN A 188 -23.07 -20.45 -10.33
N LYS A 189 -21.81 -20.73 -9.99
CA LYS A 189 -21.01 -21.81 -10.56
C LYS A 189 -20.65 -22.85 -9.51
N ILE A 190 -20.69 -24.12 -9.90
CA ILE A 190 -20.38 -25.25 -9.02
C ILE A 190 -18.95 -25.12 -8.48
N HIS A 191 -17.97 -24.83 -9.35
CA HIS A 191 -16.58 -24.65 -8.95
C HIS A 191 -16.41 -23.65 -7.80
N THR A 192 -17.01 -22.46 -7.92
CA THR A 192 -16.94 -21.42 -6.89
C THR A 192 -17.45 -21.90 -5.54
N TRP A 193 -18.57 -22.61 -5.50
CA TRP A 193 -19.13 -23.14 -4.25
C TRP A 193 -18.29 -24.27 -3.67
N LYS A 194 -17.74 -25.15 -4.51
CA LYS A 194 -16.82 -26.20 -4.08
C LYS A 194 -15.59 -25.62 -3.39
N LYS A 195 -14.99 -24.62 -4.03
CA LYS A 195 -13.75 -24.00 -3.59
C LYS A 195 -13.91 -23.06 -2.39
N TYR A 196 -14.98 -22.26 -2.36
CA TYR A 196 -15.12 -21.16 -1.40
C TYR A 196 -16.19 -21.37 -0.33
N ALA A 197 -17.04 -22.39 -0.44
CA ALA A 197 -18.14 -22.66 0.50
C ALA A 197 -18.13 -24.10 1.04
N ASN A 198 -16.94 -24.66 1.28
CA ASN A 198 -16.76 -25.99 1.89
C ASN A 198 -17.62 -27.07 1.21
N ASP A 199 -17.43 -27.27 -0.10
CA ASP A 199 -18.21 -28.21 -0.91
C ASP A 199 -19.74 -28.08 -0.75
N HIS A 200 -20.22 -26.84 -0.82
CA HIS A 200 -21.64 -26.46 -0.67
C HIS A 200 -22.25 -26.67 0.71
N GLU A 201 -21.48 -26.90 1.77
CA GLU A 201 -21.97 -26.89 3.16
C GLU A 201 -22.05 -25.47 3.75
N GLY A 202 -21.35 -24.51 3.13
CA GLY A 202 -21.29 -23.11 3.54
C GLY A 202 -22.44 -22.23 3.04
N ILE A 203 -22.24 -20.92 3.20
CA ILE A 203 -23.17 -19.87 2.74
C ILE A 203 -22.47 -18.83 1.88
N CYS A 204 -23.26 -18.05 1.15
CA CYS A 204 -22.80 -16.94 0.32
C CYS A 204 -23.69 -15.71 0.55
N LEU A 205 -23.09 -14.58 0.92
CA LEU A 205 -23.74 -13.26 0.91
C LEU A 205 -23.44 -12.54 -0.39
N THR A 206 -24.44 -11.97 -1.03
CA THR A 206 -24.27 -11.20 -2.28
C THR A 206 -24.58 -9.73 -2.08
N TYR A 207 -23.80 -8.86 -2.72
CA TYR A 207 -23.93 -7.40 -2.65
C TYR A 207 -24.21 -6.82 -4.03
N ASP A 208 -25.21 -5.94 -4.11
CA ASP A 208 -25.74 -5.44 -5.38
C ASP A 208 -24.98 -4.20 -5.88
N PHE A 209 -24.48 -4.28 -7.11
CA PHE A 209 -23.85 -3.21 -7.86
C PHE A 209 -24.46 -3.04 -9.27
N LYS A 210 -25.68 -3.57 -9.51
CA LYS A 210 -26.40 -3.42 -10.79
C LYS A 210 -26.61 -1.96 -11.19
N GLU A 211 -26.88 -1.11 -10.19
CA GLU A 211 -27.00 0.35 -10.38
C GLU A 211 -25.97 1.06 -9.50
N ILE A 212 -25.07 1.83 -10.12
CA ILE A 212 -24.04 2.59 -9.41
C ILE A 212 -24.65 3.87 -8.83
N SER A 213 -25.15 3.77 -7.60
CA SER A 213 -25.57 4.92 -6.80
C SER A 213 -24.35 5.63 -6.18
N GLN A 214 -24.52 6.85 -5.65
CA GLN A 214 -23.47 7.54 -4.89
C GLN A 214 -22.97 6.71 -3.69
N ILE A 215 -23.84 5.92 -3.07
CA ILE A 215 -23.50 5.06 -1.94
C ILE A 215 -22.59 3.92 -2.40
N ASN A 216 -22.91 3.25 -3.51
CA ASN A 216 -22.16 2.09 -3.97
C ASN A 216 -20.88 2.50 -4.72
N ALA A 217 -20.83 3.70 -5.31
CA ALA A 217 -19.64 4.25 -5.97
C ALA A 217 -18.43 4.31 -5.03
N TYR A 218 -18.63 4.71 -3.77
CA TYR A 218 -17.57 4.71 -2.76
C TYR A 218 -16.99 3.31 -2.55
N HIS A 219 -17.84 2.29 -2.37
CA HIS A 219 -17.39 0.92 -2.17
C HIS A 219 -16.77 0.31 -3.42
N LEU A 220 -17.30 0.63 -4.59
CA LEU A 220 -16.73 0.20 -5.87
C LEU A 220 -15.32 0.76 -6.10
N SER A 221 -15.05 2.00 -5.66
CA SER A 221 -13.70 2.59 -5.75
C SER A 221 -12.65 1.83 -4.93
N LYS A 222 -13.09 0.98 -4.01
CA LYS A 222 -12.27 0.16 -3.13
C LYS A 222 -12.21 -1.32 -3.53
N LEU A 223 -12.94 -1.73 -4.56
CA LEU A 223 -12.89 -3.10 -5.09
C LEU A 223 -11.94 -3.16 -6.28
N PHE A 224 -10.96 -4.05 -6.19
CA PHE A 224 -9.91 -4.21 -7.17
C PHE A 224 -9.86 -5.65 -7.68
N PRO A 225 -9.55 -5.88 -8.96
CA PRO A 225 -9.44 -7.24 -9.49
C PRO A 225 -8.24 -7.96 -8.89
N VAL A 226 -8.43 -9.23 -8.50
CA VAL A 226 -7.35 -10.11 -8.05
C VAL A 226 -6.65 -10.73 -9.25
N VAL A 227 -5.32 -10.68 -9.21
CA VAL A 227 -4.39 -11.37 -10.10
C VAL A 227 -3.93 -12.65 -9.42
N TYR A 228 -3.88 -13.73 -10.18
CA TYR A 228 -3.52 -15.05 -9.66
C TYR A 228 -2.12 -15.47 -10.09
N SER A 229 -1.49 -16.32 -9.28
CA SER A 229 -0.20 -16.92 -9.59
C SER A 229 -0.15 -18.36 -9.08
N SER A 230 0.55 -19.23 -9.81
CA SER A 230 0.88 -20.60 -9.40
C SER A 230 2.09 -20.67 -8.44
N HIS A 231 2.80 -19.55 -8.27
CA HIS A 231 3.97 -19.48 -7.40
C HIS A 231 4.08 -18.13 -6.69
N GLU A 232 4.91 -18.09 -5.65
CA GLU A 232 5.28 -16.84 -4.99
C GLU A 232 6.05 -15.94 -5.95
N LEU A 233 5.65 -14.67 -6.03
CA LEU A 233 6.21 -13.70 -6.97
C LEU A 233 7.40 -12.97 -6.35
N SER A 234 8.32 -12.56 -7.21
CA SER A 234 9.46 -11.70 -6.88
C SER A 234 9.43 -10.43 -7.73
N ARG A 235 10.31 -9.47 -7.46
CA ARG A 235 10.46 -8.28 -8.31
C ARG A 235 10.85 -8.65 -9.75
N ASP A 236 11.61 -9.73 -9.93
CA ASP A 236 12.08 -10.19 -11.25
C ASP A 236 10.95 -10.81 -12.11
N ASP A 237 9.78 -11.05 -11.53
CA ASP A 237 8.62 -11.55 -12.26
C ASP A 237 7.91 -10.48 -13.09
N PHE A 238 8.26 -9.21 -12.89
CA PHE A 238 7.68 -8.05 -13.55
C PHE A 238 8.71 -7.38 -14.46
N SER A 239 8.26 -6.89 -15.61
CA SER A 239 9.07 -6.08 -16.53
C SER A 239 9.17 -4.61 -16.10
N TYR A 240 8.54 -4.25 -14.98
CA TYR A 240 8.45 -2.91 -14.42
C TYR A 240 8.49 -2.98 -12.89
N ASP A 241 8.79 -1.85 -12.25
CA ASP A 241 8.75 -1.72 -10.79
C ASP A 241 7.33 -1.46 -10.29
N ILE A 242 6.93 -2.13 -9.20
CA ILE A 242 5.64 -1.93 -8.52
C ILE A 242 5.83 -0.94 -7.37
N TYR A 243 5.15 0.21 -7.42
CA TYR A 243 5.27 1.25 -6.39
C TYR A 243 4.07 1.33 -5.44
N ASN A 244 2.94 0.74 -5.84
CA ASN A 244 1.70 0.82 -5.09
C ASN A 244 1.57 -0.34 -4.09
N ALA A 245 1.53 -0.03 -2.78
CA ALA A 245 1.48 -1.08 -1.76
C ALA A 245 0.19 -1.91 -1.78
N TYR A 246 -0.88 -1.43 -2.41
CA TYR A 246 -2.10 -2.22 -2.59
C TYR A 246 -1.85 -3.45 -3.46
N CYS A 247 -0.92 -3.39 -4.41
CA CYS A 247 -0.59 -4.50 -5.29
C CYS A 247 -0.15 -5.75 -4.52
N ALA A 248 0.51 -5.59 -3.36
CA ALA A 248 0.87 -6.70 -2.48
C ALA A 248 -0.33 -7.48 -1.94
N SER A 249 -1.53 -6.89 -1.96
CA SER A 249 -2.79 -7.50 -1.51
C SER A 249 -3.67 -8.00 -2.66
N LEU A 250 -3.32 -7.70 -3.92
CA LEU A 250 -4.10 -8.06 -5.10
C LEU A 250 -3.66 -9.39 -5.72
N ILE A 251 -2.57 -9.98 -5.23
CA ILE A 251 -2.06 -11.25 -5.74
C ILE A 251 -2.61 -12.39 -4.89
N LYS A 252 -3.04 -13.46 -5.55
CA LYS A 252 -3.44 -14.70 -4.89
C LYS A 252 -2.66 -15.88 -5.46
N ILE A 253 -1.97 -16.60 -4.58
CA ILE A 253 -1.20 -17.79 -4.94
C ILE A 253 -2.11 -19.01 -4.78
N ASP A 254 -2.36 -19.74 -5.87
CA ASP A 254 -3.31 -20.85 -5.92
C ASP A 254 -2.99 -21.76 -7.11
N ASP A 255 -2.86 -23.07 -6.88
CA ASP A 255 -2.54 -24.05 -7.92
C ASP A 255 -3.78 -24.57 -8.65
N ASP A 256 -4.98 -24.28 -8.13
CA ASP A 256 -6.27 -24.80 -8.64
C ASP A 256 -7.15 -23.65 -9.15
N ILE A 257 -6.63 -22.88 -10.10
CA ILE A 257 -7.34 -21.76 -10.74
C ILE A 257 -7.94 -22.21 -12.07
N ASN A 258 -9.14 -21.74 -12.37
CA ASN A 258 -9.71 -21.85 -13.71
C ASN A 258 -10.38 -20.56 -14.18
N ASP A 259 -10.90 -20.57 -15.41
CA ASP A 259 -11.53 -19.41 -16.05
C ASP A 259 -12.72 -18.81 -15.28
N GLU A 260 -13.30 -19.58 -14.35
CA GLU A 260 -14.42 -19.15 -13.52
C GLU A 260 -13.95 -18.37 -12.28
N ASP A 261 -12.69 -18.47 -11.86
CA ASP A 261 -12.15 -17.74 -10.71
C ASP A 261 -11.98 -16.24 -11.01
N ASN A 262 -12.89 -15.43 -10.48
CA ASN A 262 -12.80 -13.97 -10.56
C ASN A 262 -12.93 -13.35 -9.16
N GLY A 263 -11.77 -13.20 -8.53
CA GLY A 263 -11.64 -12.58 -7.21
C GLY A 263 -11.63 -11.05 -7.32
N TRP A 264 -12.19 -10.41 -6.29
CA TRP A 264 -12.19 -8.97 -6.10
C TRP A 264 -11.76 -8.65 -4.68
N GLU A 265 -10.68 -7.91 -4.51
CA GLU A 265 -10.19 -7.52 -3.20
C GLU A 265 -10.78 -6.16 -2.83
N TYR A 266 -11.50 -6.10 -1.71
CA TYR A 266 -11.87 -4.82 -1.10
C TYR A 266 -10.71 -4.32 -0.27
N ILE A 267 -10.16 -3.16 -0.62
CA ILE A 267 -9.00 -2.58 0.07
C ILE A 267 -9.41 -1.32 0.84
N TYR A 268 -9.08 -1.29 2.12
CA TYR A 268 -9.31 -0.17 3.01
C TYR A 268 -8.01 0.24 3.69
N SER A 269 -7.54 1.45 3.37
CA SER A 269 -6.46 2.10 4.13
C SER A 269 -7.03 2.72 5.39
N TYR A 270 -6.67 2.14 6.54
CA TYR A 270 -7.01 2.68 7.85
C TYR A 270 -6.28 4.00 8.09
N LYS A 271 -6.99 4.95 8.69
CA LYS A 271 -6.41 6.22 9.11
C LYS A 271 -6.50 6.25 10.63
N TYR A 272 -5.35 6.40 11.27
CA TYR A 272 -5.30 6.55 12.72
C TYR A 272 -6.21 7.68 13.18
N ASP A 273 -6.88 7.48 14.30
CA ASP A 273 -7.57 8.55 15.02
C ASP A 273 -6.58 9.40 15.83
N GLU A 274 -7.06 10.50 16.42
CA GLU A 274 -6.23 11.42 17.18
C GLU A 274 -5.53 10.75 18.38
N LYS A 275 -6.21 9.79 19.04
CA LYS A 275 -5.67 9.07 20.19
C LYS A 275 -4.58 8.11 19.73
N GLU A 276 -4.81 7.37 18.65
CA GLU A 276 -3.85 6.46 18.05
C GLU A 276 -2.60 7.19 17.57
N TYR A 277 -2.75 8.35 16.90
CA TYR A 277 -1.60 9.19 16.52
C TYR A 277 -0.77 9.63 17.74
N SER A 278 -1.41 10.06 18.83
CA SER A 278 -0.70 10.47 20.04
C SER A 278 0.10 9.32 20.68
N ILE A 279 -0.38 8.09 20.54
CA ILE A 279 0.30 6.89 21.04
C ILE A 279 1.43 6.51 20.07
N LEU A 280 1.17 6.59 18.77
CA LEU A 280 2.11 6.25 17.69
C LEU A 280 3.43 7.00 17.85
N ASP A 281 3.40 8.32 18.03
CA ASP A 281 4.61 9.13 18.20
C ASP A 281 5.47 8.62 19.36
N ARG A 282 4.84 8.32 20.50
CA ARG A 282 5.52 7.85 21.71
C ARG A 282 6.17 6.48 21.51
N ILE A 283 5.51 5.57 20.79
CA ILE A 283 5.99 4.18 20.65
C ILE A 283 6.86 3.95 19.42
N LEU A 284 6.80 4.85 18.42
CA LEU A 284 7.69 4.83 17.26
C LEU A 284 9.06 5.44 17.60
N GLN A 285 9.11 6.43 18.49
CA GLN A 285 10.33 7.13 18.88
C GLN A 285 11.49 6.18 19.28
N PRO A 286 11.30 5.13 20.10
CA PRO A 286 12.36 4.19 20.44
C PRO A 286 12.97 3.49 19.22
N ALA A 287 12.13 3.03 18.28
CA ALA A 287 12.60 2.40 17.04
C ALA A 287 13.43 3.38 16.20
N TYR A 288 12.93 4.61 16.09
CA TYR A 288 13.59 5.69 15.36
C TYR A 288 14.97 6.03 15.96
N GLU A 289 15.04 6.19 17.29
CA GLU A 289 16.27 6.49 18.01
C GLU A 289 17.30 5.36 17.88
N LYS A 290 16.88 4.09 17.94
CA LYS A 290 17.78 2.94 17.74
C LYS A 290 18.41 2.96 16.35
N VAL A 291 17.63 3.26 15.30
CA VAL A 291 18.13 3.35 13.92
C VAL A 291 19.05 4.55 13.75
N MET A 292 18.63 5.74 14.17
CA MET A 292 19.41 6.97 13.98
C MET A 292 20.75 6.95 14.73
N ASN A 293 20.82 6.27 15.88
CA ASN A 293 22.05 6.10 16.65
C ASN A 293 22.83 4.82 16.30
N HIS A 294 22.37 4.05 15.31
CA HIS A 294 23.05 2.84 14.91
C HIS A 294 24.46 3.16 14.37
N PRO A 295 25.53 2.47 14.81
CA PRO A 295 26.91 2.82 14.43
C PRO A 295 27.13 2.93 12.92
N LYS A 296 26.51 2.05 12.13
CA LYS A 296 26.62 2.09 10.66
C LYS A 296 25.86 3.27 10.03
N ILE A 297 24.77 3.74 10.64
CA ILE A 297 24.08 4.96 10.20
C ILE A 297 24.94 6.18 10.50
N LEU A 298 25.50 6.26 11.72
CA LEU A 298 26.43 7.33 12.12
C LEU A 298 27.70 7.38 11.25
N GLU A 299 28.20 6.22 10.82
CA GLU A 299 29.29 6.15 9.84
C GLU A 299 28.89 6.83 8.51
N LYS A 300 27.68 6.58 8.01
CA LYS A 300 27.19 7.23 6.78
C LYS A 300 26.98 8.72 6.96
N THR A 301 26.56 9.17 8.14
CA THR A 301 26.45 10.60 8.44
C THR A 301 27.80 11.32 8.32
N ASN A 302 28.90 10.66 8.67
CA ASN A 302 30.25 11.25 8.66
C ASN A 302 31.06 10.96 7.39
N LYS A 303 30.56 10.10 6.49
CA LYS A 303 31.25 9.77 5.23
C LYS A 303 31.22 10.97 4.28
N ASP A 304 32.33 11.19 3.58
CA ASP A 304 32.47 12.28 2.61
C ASP A 304 31.80 11.90 1.28
N TYR A 305 30.63 12.49 1.00
CA TYR A 305 29.92 12.37 -0.28
C TYR A 305 30.00 13.65 -1.10
N LEU A 306 30.51 14.72 -0.50
CA LEU A 306 30.72 16.00 -1.15
C LEU A 306 32.15 16.03 -1.70
N SER A 307 32.32 16.23 -2.99
CA SER A 307 33.64 16.27 -3.63
C SER A 307 33.81 17.56 -4.44
N MET A 308 35.06 17.95 -4.68
CA MET A 308 35.38 19.07 -5.55
C MET A 308 35.62 18.53 -6.96
N ASP A 309 34.78 18.91 -7.91
CA ASP A 309 35.07 18.77 -9.35
C ASP A 309 35.46 20.15 -9.90
N GLY A 310 36.77 20.37 -10.04
CA GLY A 310 37.31 21.67 -10.40
C GLY A 310 36.95 22.76 -9.38
N GLN A 311 36.08 23.69 -9.77
CA GLN A 311 35.60 24.80 -8.91
C GLN A 311 34.21 24.53 -8.30
N TYR A 312 33.59 23.40 -8.61
CA TYR A 312 32.23 23.09 -8.19
C TYR A 312 32.23 21.99 -7.14
N LEU A 313 31.32 22.12 -6.18
CA LEU A 313 31.00 21.04 -5.28
C LEU A 313 29.97 20.12 -5.92
N GLU A 314 30.30 18.83 -5.97
CA GLU A 314 29.39 17.77 -6.40
C GLU A 314 29.11 16.83 -5.24
N TYR A 315 27.83 16.49 -5.05
CA TYR A 315 27.40 15.61 -3.97
C TYR A 315 26.84 14.30 -4.54
N ASP A 316 27.41 13.18 -4.10
CA ASP A 316 27.00 11.84 -4.53
C ASP A 316 25.77 11.36 -3.74
N TYR A 317 24.61 11.93 -4.07
CA TYR A 317 23.34 11.57 -3.45
C TYR A 317 22.93 10.12 -3.74
N LYS A 318 23.37 9.54 -4.87
CA LYS A 318 23.02 8.17 -5.25
C LYS A 318 23.66 7.16 -4.32
N SER A 319 24.95 7.35 -4.00
CA SER A 319 25.67 6.46 -3.09
C SER A 319 25.10 6.49 -1.67
N ILE A 320 24.85 7.68 -1.09
CA ILE A 320 24.28 7.76 0.27
C ILE A 320 22.88 7.13 0.34
N ILE A 321 22.02 7.37 -0.65
CA ILE A 321 20.69 6.74 -0.71
C ILE A 321 20.81 5.22 -0.76
N SER A 322 21.61 4.70 -1.67
CA SER A 322 21.81 3.25 -1.82
C SER A 322 22.38 2.61 -0.55
N GLU A 323 23.45 3.18 0.02
CA GLU A 323 24.09 2.64 1.23
C GLU A 323 23.16 2.63 2.43
N VAL A 324 22.38 3.69 2.63
CA VAL A 324 21.46 3.81 3.77
C VAL A 324 20.23 2.93 3.58
N VAL A 325 19.63 2.89 2.39
CA VAL A 325 18.47 2.02 2.10
C VAL A 325 18.84 0.55 2.27
N ASN A 326 19.97 0.11 1.71
CA ASN A 326 20.44 -1.27 1.86
C ASN A 326 20.67 -1.64 3.34
N LEU A 327 21.10 -0.67 4.16
CA LEU A 327 21.22 -0.87 5.60
C LEU A 327 19.85 -0.94 6.28
N LEU A 328 18.93 -0.04 5.95
CA LEU A 328 17.57 -0.02 6.54
C LEU A 328 16.77 -1.29 6.22
N GLU A 329 16.91 -1.83 5.02
CA GLU A 329 16.27 -3.07 4.59
C GLU A 329 17.02 -4.33 5.06
N SER A 330 18.15 -4.17 5.77
CA SER A 330 18.94 -5.30 6.24
C SER A 330 18.27 -6.03 7.41
N ARG A 331 18.58 -7.32 7.54
CA ARG A 331 18.19 -8.13 8.70
C ARG A 331 18.71 -7.56 10.02
N GLU A 332 19.87 -6.90 10.00
CA GLU A 332 20.47 -6.28 11.19
C GLU A 332 19.59 -5.16 11.75
N ILE A 333 19.11 -4.25 10.88
CA ILE A 333 18.18 -3.20 11.31
C ILE A 333 16.82 -3.79 11.67
N PHE A 334 16.32 -4.79 10.93
CA PHE A 334 15.08 -5.48 11.26
C PHE A 334 15.13 -6.09 12.67
N ASP A 335 16.15 -6.88 12.97
CA ASP A 335 16.30 -7.55 14.28
C ASP A 335 16.49 -6.55 15.42
N LEU A 336 17.05 -5.36 15.15
CA LEU A 336 17.23 -4.28 16.12
C LEU A 336 15.90 -3.65 16.59
N ILE A 337 14.93 -3.53 15.68
CA ILE A 337 13.68 -2.76 15.92
C ILE A 337 12.42 -3.62 15.92
N LYS A 338 12.51 -4.92 15.65
CA LYS A 338 11.33 -5.80 15.51
C LYS A 338 10.36 -5.71 16.68
N ASP A 339 10.86 -5.70 17.92
CA ASP A 339 10.01 -5.66 19.12
C ASP A 339 9.28 -4.30 19.24
N ASP A 340 9.95 -3.21 18.84
CA ASP A 340 9.32 -1.89 18.83
C ASP A 340 8.27 -1.79 17.72
N LEU A 341 8.55 -2.36 16.54
CA LEU A 341 7.60 -2.42 15.43
C LEU A 341 6.38 -3.30 15.76
N GLU A 342 6.56 -4.42 16.45
CA GLU A 342 5.44 -5.24 16.94
C GLU A 342 4.53 -4.43 17.87
N ASN A 343 5.10 -3.65 18.78
CA ASN A 343 4.33 -2.74 19.63
C ASN A 343 3.61 -1.66 18.80
N VAL A 344 4.28 -1.08 17.80
CA VAL A 344 3.68 -0.11 16.87
C VAL A 344 2.48 -0.71 16.13
N TYR A 345 2.62 -1.91 15.59
CA TYR A 345 1.57 -2.59 14.85
C TYR A 345 0.40 -3.03 15.73
N SER A 346 0.61 -3.13 17.05
CA SER A 346 -0.45 -3.46 18.01
C SER A 346 -1.38 -2.29 18.35
N ILE A 347 -1.13 -1.07 17.84
CA ILE A 347 -2.05 0.07 18.03
C ILE A 347 -3.42 -0.24 17.44
N THR A 348 -3.45 -0.89 16.27
CA THR A 348 -4.67 -1.21 15.54
C THR A 348 -4.91 -2.71 15.57
N ASP A 349 -6.17 -3.09 15.76
CA ASP A 349 -6.59 -4.49 15.79
C ASP A 349 -6.29 -5.18 14.44
N ASP A 350 -5.99 -6.48 14.49
CA ASP A 350 -5.75 -7.30 13.29
C ASP A 350 -7.00 -7.39 12.40
N GLU A 351 -8.18 -7.23 13.00
CA GLU A 351 -9.47 -7.18 12.32
C GLU A 351 -10.23 -5.93 12.73
N ILE A 352 -10.83 -5.26 11.75
CA ILE A 352 -11.66 -4.08 11.96
C ILE A 352 -13.01 -4.26 11.29
N GLU A 353 -14.00 -3.57 11.81
CA GLU A 353 -15.33 -3.50 11.21
C GLU A 353 -15.53 -2.12 10.57
N VAL A 354 -15.93 -2.10 9.30
CA VAL A 354 -16.21 -0.86 8.58
C VAL A 354 -17.61 -0.87 7.98
N ASN A 355 -18.19 0.32 7.79
CA ASN A 355 -19.44 0.47 7.06
C ASN A 355 -19.29 -0.04 5.63
N PHE A 356 -20.28 -0.80 5.18
CA PHE A 356 -20.36 -1.39 3.86
C PHE A 356 -21.81 -1.41 3.37
N LEU A 357 -22.05 -2.10 2.26
CA LEU A 357 -23.39 -2.36 1.76
C LEU A 357 -24.08 -3.43 2.61
N LYS A 358 -25.38 -3.25 2.83
CA LYS A 358 -26.23 -4.34 3.31
C LYS A 358 -26.30 -5.42 2.22
N PRO A 359 -26.18 -6.72 2.54
CA PRO A 359 -26.33 -7.77 1.54
C PRO A 359 -27.71 -7.72 0.87
N GLU A 360 -27.76 -7.95 -0.44
CA GLU A 360 -29.01 -8.11 -1.19
C GLU A 360 -29.67 -9.45 -0.84
N ALA A 361 -28.85 -10.49 -0.68
CA ALA A 361 -29.33 -11.84 -0.47
C ALA A 361 -28.30 -12.73 0.25
N LEU A 362 -28.84 -13.74 0.92
CA LEU A 362 -28.14 -14.85 1.56
C LEU A 362 -28.48 -16.13 0.80
N TYR A 363 -27.45 -16.88 0.40
CA TYR A 363 -27.59 -18.15 -0.30
C TYR A 363 -27.05 -19.27 0.58
N LEU A 364 -27.89 -20.28 0.81
CA LEU A 364 -27.52 -21.53 1.46
C LEU A 364 -27.04 -22.52 0.40
N GLY A 365 -25.91 -23.19 0.66
CA GLY A 365 -25.38 -24.22 -0.22
C GLY A 365 -26.30 -25.43 -0.38
N LEU A 366 -26.00 -26.27 -1.37
CA LEU A 366 -26.74 -27.50 -1.68
C LEU A 366 -26.84 -28.42 -0.44
N ASN A 367 -25.70 -28.56 0.25
CA ASN A 367 -25.50 -29.47 1.37
C ASN A 367 -25.59 -28.74 2.73
N PHE A 368 -26.16 -27.54 2.75
CA PHE A 368 -26.29 -26.75 3.97
C PHE A 368 -27.14 -27.50 5.03
N PRO A 369 -26.74 -27.52 6.31
CA PRO A 369 -27.43 -28.27 7.35
C PRO A 369 -28.91 -27.88 7.51
N GLU A 370 -29.81 -28.86 7.38
CA GLU A 370 -31.28 -28.65 7.42
C GLU A 370 -31.75 -28.05 8.75
N ASP A 371 -31.14 -28.46 9.86
CA ASP A 371 -31.46 -28.02 11.21
C ASP A 371 -31.14 -26.54 11.45
N LYS A 372 -30.25 -25.94 10.64
CA LYS A 372 -29.90 -24.52 10.72
C LYS A 372 -30.76 -23.62 9.82
N ILE A 373 -31.51 -24.17 8.85
CA ILE A 373 -32.21 -23.36 7.84
C ILE A 373 -33.20 -22.35 8.48
N GLU A 374 -33.96 -22.78 9.50
CA GLU A 374 -34.95 -21.93 10.16
C GLU A 374 -34.31 -20.72 10.85
N GLN A 375 -33.14 -20.91 11.48
CA GLN A 375 -32.37 -19.84 12.12
C GLN A 375 -31.97 -18.76 11.09
N TYR A 376 -31.39 -19.19 9.97
CA TYR A 376 -30.94 -18.27 8.91
C TYR A 376 -32.11 -17.59 8.19
N ASN A 377 -33.23 -18.29 7.99
CA ASN A 377 -34.43 -17.70 7.40
C ASN A 377 -35.03 -16.61 8.30
N THR A 378 -35.10 -16.88 9.61
CA THR A 378 -35.57 -15.91 10.60
C THR A 378 -34.69 -14.66 10.61
N LEU A 379 -33.36 -14.83 10.58
CA LEU A 379 -32.42 -13.71 10.51
C LEU A 379 -32.64 -12.88 9.24
N ALA A 380 -32.63 -13.53 8.08
CA ALA A 380 -32.74 -12.84 6.79
C ALA A 380 -34.05 -12.06 6.69
N THR A 381 -35.16 -12.67 7.13
CA THR A 381 -36.48 -12.02 7.18
C THR A 381 -36.50 -10.82 8.12
N LYS A 382 -35.95 -10.96 9.34
CA LYS A 382 -35.87 -9.86 10.33
C LYS A 382 -35.07 -8.67 9.79
N ASN A 383 -34.05 -8.95 8.98
CA ASN A 383 -33.19 -7.94 8.40
C ASN A 383 -33.61 -7.50 7.00
N ASP A 384 -34.76 -7.92 6.45
CA ASP A 384 -35.16 -7.60 5.07
C ASP A 384 -34.05 -7.93 4.04
N VAL A 385 -33.53 -9.17 4.14
CA VAL A 385 -32.57 -9.76 3.20
C VAL A 385 -33.23 -10.99 2.60
N LYS A 386 -33.12 -11.17 1.28
CA LYS A 386 -33.69 -12.34 0.61
C LYS A 386 -32.86 -13.57 0.94
N ILE A 387 -33.49 -14.69 1.29
CA ILE A 387 -32.79 -15.95 1.49
C ILE A 387 -33.15 -16.94 0.38
N PHE A 388 -32.13 -17.63 -0.13
CA PHE A 388 -32.29 -18.63 -1.16
C PHE A 388 -31.56 -19.92 -0.77
N ARG A 389 -32.11 -21.04 -1.19
CA ARG A 389 -31.39 -22.31 -1.24
C ARG A 389 -30.90 -22.56 -2.66
N ILE A 390 -29.62 -22.86 -2.80
CA ILE A 390 -29.06 -23.36 -4.06
C ILE A 390 -29.63 -24.76 -4.31
N LYS A 391 -30.01 -25.02 -5.55
CA LYS A 391 -30.45 -26.31 -6.06
C LYS A 391 -29.71 -26.61 -7.36
N GLU A 392 -29.52 -27.89 -7.66
CA GLU A 392 -28.89 -28.34 -8.90
C GLU A 392 -29.94 -29.01 -9.80
N GLY A 393 -29.88 -28.73 -11.09
CA GLY A 393 -30.70 -29.39 -12.09
C GLY A 393 -30.06 -29.25 -13.47
N ASN A 394 -29.97 -30.35 -14.21
CA ASN A 394 -29.33 -30.40 -15.54
C ASN A 394 -27.89 -29.84 -15.55
N GLY A 395 -27.12 -30.03 -14.46
CA GLY A 395 -25.75 -29.53 -14.31
C GLY A 395 -25.65 -28.01 -14.09
N ILE A 396 -26.76 -27.33 -13.77
CA ILE A 396 -26.81 -25.88 -13.54
C ILE A 396 -27.34 -25.61 -12.12
N LEU A 397 -26.73 -24.65 -11.44
CA LEU A 397 -27.21 -24.15 -10.16
C LEU A 397 -28.36 -23.14 -10.38
N TYR A 398 -29.48 -23.35 -9.70
CA TYR A 398 -30.60 -22.41 -9.63
C TYR A 398 -30.93 -22.09 -8.17
N LYS A 399 -31.59 -20.95 -7.96
CA LYS A 399 -31.96 -20.46 -6.64
C LYS A 399 -33.45 -20.66 -6.37
N SER A 400 -33.78 -21.19 -5.21
CA SER A 400 -35.15 -21.31 -4.70
C SER A 400 -35.30 -20.35 -3.54
N LEU A 401 -36.24 -19.40 -3.63
CA LEU A 401 -36.63 -18.59 -2.47
C LEU A 401 -37.23 -19.53 -1.41
N ILE A 402 -36.88 -19.32 -0.15
CA ILE A 402 -37.33 -20.13 0.98
C ILE A 402 -37.78 -19.26 2.15
#